data_AF-A0A5D4U121-F1
#
_entry.id   AF-A0A5D4U121-F1
#
_cell.length_a   1.000
_cell.length_b   1.000
_cell.length_c   1.000
_cell.angle_alpha   90.00
_cell.angle_beta   90.00
_cell.angle_gamma   90.00
#
_symmetry.space_group_name_H-M   'P 1'
#
loop_
_entity.id
_entity.type
_entity.pdbx_description
1 polymer ?
#
loop_
_entity_poly.entity_id
_entity_poly.type
_entity_poly.pdbx_seq_one_letter_code
_entity_poly.pdbx_strand_id
1 'polypeptide(L)'
;MVSVLKMLTLWVTAILLISGCQPKAKTEIEIEMKSREEQQMMLETYTLEDYKKVFDEAVSEANKLESDEQLNKWIIRTLANEKLLYETELTDEEVLDLAEREMEEYEVWISIAKEEYGITVTDEEIDEFIKEGPDTSDLPQHQAYADALGLTLEELNHDFDRDLYKKNVIWLKLKPQLEKKYGTNDNNKQIEKYEEEVKKKIN
;
A
#
# COMPACT_ATOMS: atom_id res chain seq x y z
N MET A 1 -0.66 -4.91 -37.61
CA MET A 1 -1.71 -4.97 -36.56
C MET A 1 -1.00 -4.83 -35.24
N VAL A 2 -1.00 -3.60 -34.71
CA VAL A 2 -0.21 -3.23 -33.54
C VAL A 2 -0.98 -3.62 -32.28
N SER A 3 -0.31 -4.45 -31.48
CA SER A 3 -0.36 -4.61 -30.03
C SER A 3 -1.39 -3.76 -29.27
N VAL A 4 -2.30 -4.46 -28.58
CA VAL A 4 -3.14 -3.93 -27.51
C VAL A 4 -2.26 -3.75 -26.27
N LEU A 5 -1.68 -2.56 -26.13
CA LEU A 5 -0.97 -2.12 -24.94
C LEU A 5 -2.01 -1.90 -23.82
N LYS A 6 -2.01 -2.78 -22.82
CA LYS A 6 -2.88 -2.69 -21.64
C LYS A 6 -2.48 -1.47 -20.82
N MET A 7 -3.30 -0.42 -20.87
CA MET A 7 -3.25 0.69 -19.94
C MET A 7 -3.71 0.18 -18.56
N LEU A 8 -2.77 0.09 -17.61
CA LEU A 8 -3.04 -0.22 -16.22
C LEU A 8 -2.93 1.11 -15.45
N THR A 9 -4.01 1.89 -15.47
CA THR A 9 -4.08 3.17 -14.74
C THR A 9 -4.31 2.89 -13.25
N LEU A 10 -3.25 2.97 -12.46
CA LEU A 10 -3.34 3.14 -11.00
C LEU A 10 -3.84 4.59 -10.75
N TRP A 11 -4.97 4.76 -10.08
CA TRP A 11 -5.43 6.06 -9.58
C TRP A 11 -5.60 5.94 -8.06
N VAL A 12 -4.74 6.65 -7.35
CA VAL A 12 -4.85 6.94 -5.91
C VAL A 12 -6.07 7.84 -5.71
N THR A 13 -7.03 7.40 -4.90
CA THR A 13 -8.18 8.21 -4.48
C THR A 13 -7.86 8.95 -3.19
N ALA A 14 -7.65 10.27 -3.28
CA ALA A 14 -7.67 11.17 -2.14
C ALA A 14 -9.11 11.29 -1.60
N ILE A 15 -9.27 11.15 -0.29
CA ILE A 15 -10.56 11.17 0.41
C ILE A 15 -10.64 12.49 1.19
N LEU A 16 -11.63 13.33 0.89
CA LEU A 16 -11.95 14.54 1.64
C LEU A 16 -12.89 14.18 2.81
N LEU A 17 -12.56 14.61 4.03
CA LEU A 17 -13.39 14.42 5.23
C LEU A 17 -14.51 15.47 5.36
N ILE A 18 -15.69 15.05 5.82
CA ILE A 18 -16.67 15.93 6.48
C ILE A 18 -17.19 15.27 7.76
N SER A 19 -17.34 16.12 8.76
CA SER A 19 -17.31 15.92 10.21
C SER A 19 -18.55 15.25 10.82
N GLY A 20 -18.30 14.35 11.78
CA GLY A 20 -19.26 13.88 12.78
C GLY A 20 -18.52 13.32 14.02
N CYS A 21 -18.83 13.89 15.19
CA CYS A 21 -18.36 13.66 16.58
C CYS A 21 -17.34 12.55 16.94
N GLN A 22 -16.32 12.98 17.70
CA GLN A 22 -15.06 12.37 18.16
C GLN A 22 -15.14 11.14 19.10
N PRO A 23 -14.22 10.18 18.94
CA PRO A 23 -13.02 10.00 19.76
C PRO A 23 -11.85 10.82 19.17
N LYS A 24 -10.83 11.18 19.98
CA LYS A 24 -9.69 12.09 19.64
C LYS A 24 -9.55 12.34 18.14
N ALA A 25 -9.93 13.53 17.67
CA ALA A 25 -9.78 13.87 16.26
C ALA A 25 -8.29 13.79 15.90
N LYS A 26 -7.87 12.67 15.29
CA LYS A 26 -6.57 12.55 14.63
C LYS A 26 -6.54 13.69 13.60
N THR A 27 -5.52 14.54 13.65
CA THR A 27 -5.39 15.67 12.74
C THR A 27 -5.45 15.16 11.31
N GLU A 28 -6.33 15.73 10.49
CA GLU A 28 -6.38 15.43 9.05
C GLU A 28 -5.05 15.93 8.45
N ILE A 29 -4.21 14.99 8.02
CA ILE A 29 -2.92 15.30 7.38
C ILE A 29 -3.22 15.43 5.90
N GLU A 30 -3.04 16.63 5.35
CA GLU A 30 -3.30 16.91 3.94
C GLU A 30 -2.08 16.52 3.09
N ILE A 31 -2.23 15.45 2.30
CA ILE A 31 -1.17 14.94 1.42
C ILE A 31 -1.47 15.37 -0.02
N GLU A 32 -0.61 16.20 -0.59
CA GLU A 32 -0.60 16.50 -2.01
C GLU A 32 0.20 15.43 -2.75
N MET A 33 -0.43 14.75 -3.70
CA MET A 33 0.21 13.74 -4.54
C MET A 33 0.94 14.41 -5.71
N LYS A 34 2.10 13.87 -6.08
CA LYS A 34 2.77 14.16 -7.36
C LYS A 34 1.81 14.02 -8.52
N SER A 35 1.97 14.85 -9.55
CA SER A 35 1.16 14.74 -10.76
C SER A 35 1.36 13.38 -11.43
N ARG A 36 0.44 13.03 -12.32
CA ARG A 36 0.52 11.76 -13.05
C ARG A 36 1.69 11.72 -14.00
N GLU A 37 1.95 12.85 -14.63
CA GLU A 37 3.05 13.06 -15.53
C GLU A 37 4.39 12.88 -14.80
N GLU A 38 4.51 13.37 -13.56
CA GLU A 38 5.68 13.15 -12.71
C GLU A 38 5.82 11.70 -12.27
N GLN A 39 4.75 11.07 -11.79
CA GLN A 39 4.76 9.66 -11.40
C GLN A 39 5.16 8.77 -12.59
N GLN A 40 4.60 9.03 -13.77
CA GLN A 40 4.95 8.30 -14.98
C GLN A 40 6.40 8.55 -15.41
N MET A 41 6.87 9.79 -15.31
CA MET A 41 8.26 10.12 -15.61
C MET A 41 9.23 9.36 -14.69
N MET A 42 8.94 9.27 -13.40
CA MET A 42 9.77 8.47 -12.48
C MET A 42 9.76 6.99 -12.87
N LEU A 43 8.59 6.40 -13.13
CA LEU A 43 8.50 5.00 -13.58
C LEU A 43 9.29 4.72 -14.86
N GLU A 44 9.34 5.69 -15.77
CA GLU A 44 10.02 5.53 -17.07
C GLU A 44 11.53 5.82 -17.01
N THR A 45 11.99 6.58 -16.01
CA THR A 45 13.37 7.11 -15.99
C THR A 45 14.20 6.70 -14.80
N TYR A 46 13.59 6.32 -13.68
CA TYR A 46 14.34 5.93 -12.48
C TYR A 46 15.12 4.64 -12.74
N THR A 47 16.40 4.70 -12.39
CA THR A 47 17.31 3.57 -12.40
C THR A 47 17.29 2.84 -11.06
N LEU A 48 17.96 1.69 -10.99
CA LEU A 48 18.19 0.98 -9.73
C LEU A 48 18.82 1.89 -8.67
N GLU A 49 19.80 2.72 -9.05
CA GLU A 49 20.52 3.58 -8.12
C GLU A 49 19.64 4.74 -7.60
N ASP A 50 18.73 5.25 -8.43
CA ASP A 50 17.76 6.28 -8.00
C ASP A 50 16.82 5.71 -6.94
N TYR A 51 16.31 4.49 -7.16
CA TYR A 51 15.48 3.81 -6.15
C TYR A 51 16.27 3.44 -4.90
N LYS A 52 17.53 3.00 -5.02
CA LYS A 52 18.38 2.69 -3.86
C LYS A 52 18.53 3.89 -2.95
N LYS A 53 18.80 5.06 -3.52
CA LYS A 53 18.90 6.29 -2.74
C LYS A 53 17.61 6.54 -1.94
N VAL A 54 16.45 6.42 -2.57
CA VAL A 54 15.16 6.62 -1.91
C VAL A 54 14.95 5.64 -0.75
N PHE A 55 15.18 4.35 -0.98
CA PHE A 55 14.93 3.35 0.05
C PHE A 55 15.99 3.35 1.16
N ASP A 56 17.26 3.60 0.85
CA ASP A 56 18.31 3.77 1.84
C ASP A 56 18.01 4.95 2.77
N GLU A 57 17.54 6.07 2.22
CA GLU A 57 17.10 7.23 3.00
C GLU A 57 15.88 6.90 3.87
N ALA A 58 14.85 6.27 3.30
CA ALA A 58 13.65 5.87 4.04
C ALA A 58 13.95 4.91 5.20
N VAL A 59 14.77 3.87 4.97
CA VAL A 59 15.19 2.91 6.01
C VAL A 59 16.05 3.60 7.07
N SER A 60 16.98 4.47 6.67
CA SER A 60 17.85 5.22 7.59
C SER A 60 17.07 6.20 8.47
N GLU A 61 16.05 6.85 7.93
CA GLU A 61 15.16 7.74 8.67
C GLU A 61 14.24 6.96 9.61
N ALA A 62 13.60 5.89 9.14
CA ALA A 62 12.75 5.04 9.97
C ALA A 62 13.47 4.52 11.21
N ASN A 63 14.71 4.05 11.05
CA ASN A 63 15.56 3.56 12.14
C ASN A 63 15.92 4.63 13.19
N LYS A 64 15.74 5.92 12.90
CA LYS A 64 15.92 7.01 13.87
C LYS A 64 14.64 7.37 14.61
N LEU A 65 13.48 7.11 14.00
CA LEU A 65 12.17 7.49 14.52
C LEU A 65 11.66 6.50 15.56
N GLU A 66 11.82 5.20 15.32
CA GLU A 66 11.20 4.18 16.15
C GLU A 66 12.08 2.93 16.29
N SER A 67 11.94 2.24 17.43
CA SER A 67 12.65 0.99 17.75
C SER A 67 11.73 -0.24 17.80
N ASP A 68 10.41 -0.04 17.76
CA ASP A 68 9.43 -1.12 17.60
C ASP A 68 9.44 -1.69 16.17
N GLU A 69 9.82 -2.96 16.04
CA GLU A 69 9.86 -3.66 14.75
C GLU A 69 8.51 -3.74 14.03
N GLN A 70 7.39 -3.76 14.77
CA GLN A 70 6.06 -3.92 14.18
C GLN A 70 5.60 -2.66 13.43
N LEU A 71 5.86 -1.47 14.00
CA LEU A 71 5.49 -0.20 13.35
C LEU A 71 6.53 0.22 12.30
N ASN A 72 7.80 -0.17 12.48
CA ASN A 72 8.91 0.24 11.62
C ASN A 72 8.65 -0.03 10.12
N LYS A 73 8.02 -1.16 9.79
CA LYS A 73 7.69 -1.46 8.38
C LYS A 73 6.72 -0.45 7.76
N TRP A 74 5.76 0.05 8.53
CA TRP A 74 4.78 1.03 8.08
C TRP A 74 5.43 2.41 7.96
N ILE A 75 6.33 2.75 8.88
CA ILE A 75 7.15 3.97 8.81
C ILE A 75 7.99 3.98 7.53
N ILE A 76 8.69 2.89 7.24
CA ILE A 76 9.50 2.75 6.02
C ILE A 76 8.65 2.95 4.76
N ARG A 77 7.47 2.31 4.69
CA ARG A 77 6.54 2.47 3.57
C ARG A 77 6.02 3.90 3.43
N THR A 78 5.68 4.55 4.54
CA THR A 78 5.24 5.97 4.54
C THR A 78 6.34 6.88 4.03
N LEU A 79 7.58 6.74 4.50
CA LEU A 79 8.72 7.54 4.06
C LEU A 79 9.10 7.28 2.59
N ALA A 80 9.00 6.02 2.13
CA ALA A 80 9.21 5.70 0.73
C ALA A 80 8.11 6.32 -0.16
N ASN A 81 6.85 6.26 0.27
CA ASN A 81 5.73 6.89 -0.44
C ASN A 81 5.86 8.42 -0.48
N GLU A 82 6.27 9.04 0.63
CA GLU A 82 6.58 10.47 0.67
C GLU A 82 7.56 10.85 -0.45
N LYS A 83 8.70 10.16 -0.49
CA LYS A 83 9.79 10.45 -1.44
C LYS A 83 9.40 10.14 -2.89
N LEU A 84 8.59 9.11 -3.12
CA LEU A 84 8.21 8.65 -4.46
C LEU A 84 6.93 9.28 -5.01
N LEU A 85 5.99 9.65 -4.16
CA LEU A 85 4.60 9.91 -4.57
C LEU A 85 4.03 11.22 -4.05
N TYR A 86 4.62 11.83 -3.03
CA TYR A 86 4.07 13.06 -2.43
C TYR A 86 4.84 14.29 -2.90
N GLU A 87 4.12 15.40 -3.04
CA GLU A 87 4.69 16.75 -3.09
C GLU A 87 4.81 17.33 -1.67
N THR A 88 3.94 16.89 -0.74
CA THR A 88 4.04 17.22 0.68
C THR A 88 5.27 16.55 1.31
N GLU A 89 6.12 17.34 1.95
CA GLU A 89 7.10 16.86 2.93
C GLU A 89 6.41 16.71 4.30
N LEU A 90 6.54 15.53 4.90
CA LEU A 90 5.94 15.17 6.18
C LEU A 90 6.91 15.47 7.32
N THR A 91 6.37 15.90 8.46
CA THR A 91 7.12 15.92 9.71
C THR A 91 7.25 14.52 10.31
N ASP A 92 8.25 14.30 11.17
CA ASP A 92 8.43 13.04 11.92
C ASP A 92 7.13 12.59 12.64
N GLU A 93 6.40 13.54 13.24
CA GLU A 93 5.12 13.25 13.91
C GLU A 93 4.04 12.80 12.92
N GLU A 94 3.95 13.43 11.75
CA GLU A 94 3.01 13.05 10.69
C GLU A 94 3.34 11.69 10.07
N VAL A 95 4.63 11.36 9.91
CA VAL A 95 5.07 10.04 9.44
C VAL A 95 4.62 8.94 10.42
N LEU A 96 4.85 9.15 11.73
CA LEU A 96 4.43 8.21 12.76
C LEU A 96 2.91 8.05 12.81
N ASP A 97 2.18 9.18 12.77
CA ASP A 97 0.73 9.21 12.76
C ASP A 97 0.13 8.48 11.56
N LEU A 98 0.69 8.67 10.36
CA LEU A 98 0.24 8.00 9.14
C LEU A 98 0.58 6.51 9.17
N ALA A 99 1.78 6.14 9.62
CA ALA A 99 2.18 4.74 9.73
C ALA A 99 1.29 3.95 10.71
N GLU A 100 0.94 4.56 11.86
CA GLU A 100 0.02 3.94 12.83
C GLU A 100 -1.39 3.79 12.22
N ARG A 101 -1.88 4.82 11.52
CA ARG A 101 -3.17 4.76 10.82
C ARG A 101 -3.19 3.65 9.77
N GLU A 102 -2.20 3.58 8.89
CA GLU A 102 -2.13 2.54 7.84
C GLU A 102 -2.13 1.12 8.43
N MET A 103 -1.42 0.91 9.55
CA MET A 103 -1.45 -0.36 10.27
C MET A 103 -2.85 -0.68 10.82
N GLU A 104 -3.50 0.28 11.49
CA GLU A 104 -4.85 0.11 12.03
C GLU A 104 -5.89 -0.14 10.91
N GLU A 105 -5.82 0.64 9.83
CA GLU A 105 -6.70 0.52 8.67
C GLU A 105 -6.53 -0.84 7.99
N TYR A 106 -5.30 -1.33 7.85
CA TYR A 106 -5.01 -2.66 7.34
C TYR A 106 -5.72 -3.75 8.16
N GLU A 107 -5.60 -3.71 9.49
CA GLU A 107 -6.24 -4.71 10.36
C GLU A 107 -7.77 -4.66 10.24
N VAL A 108 -8.37 -3.47 10.21
CA VAL A 108 -9.82 -3.30 9.99
C VAL A 108 -10.22 -3.83 8.61
N TRP A 109 -9.47 -3.50 7.56
CA TRP A 109 -9.73 -3.92 6.19
C TRP A 109 -9.78 -5.46 6.08
N ILE A 110 -8.82 -6.15 6.71
CA ILE A 110 -8.76 -7.61 6.74
C ILE A 110 -9.90 -8.19 7.60
N SER A 111 -10.23 -7.55 8.72
CA SER A 111 -11.33 -7.98 9.60
C SER A 111 -12.68 -7.97 8.88
N ILE A 112 -12.97 -6.92 8.09
CA ILE A 112 -14.23 -6.80 7.34
C ILE A 112 -14.35 -7.91 6.31
N ALA A 113 -13.28 -8.19 5.56
CA ALA A 113 -13.28 -9.27 4.57
C ALA A 113 -13.64 -10.62 5.21
N LYS A 114 -13.12 -10.88 6.41
CA LYS A 114 -13.40 -12.10 7.16
C LYS A 114 -14.82 -12.12 7.74
N GLU A 115 -15.20 -11.08 8.46
CA GLU A 115 -16.44 -11.06 9.25
C GLU A 115 -17.69 -10.89 8.38
N GLU A 116 -17.64 -9.97 7.40
CA GLU A 116 -18.81 -9.59 6.61
C GLU A 116 -18.93 -10.43 5.34
N TYR A 117 -17.80 -10.88 4.78
CA TYR A 117 -17.76 -11.62 3.51
C TYR A 117 -17.34 -13.08 3.65
N GLY A 118 -16.94 -13.52 4.85
CA GLY A 118 -16.49 -14.89 5.11
C GLY A 118 -15.18 -15.25 4.39
N ILE A 119 -14.40 -14.25 3.98
CA ILE A 119 -13.17 -14.46 3.21
C ILE A 119 -12.01 -14.73 4.16
N THR A 120 -11.37 -15.87 3.95
CA THR A 120 -10.13 -16.25 4.61
C THR A 120 -9.11 -16.65 3.55
N VAL A 121 -7.84 -16.54 3.91
CA VAL A 121 -6.70 -16.94 3.07
C VAL A 121 -5.78 -17.82 3.90
N THR A 122 -5.24 -18.84 3.25
CA THR A 122 -4.24 -19.75 3.80
C THR A 122 -2.84 -19.26 3.43
N ASP A 123 -1.82 -19.75 4.14
CA ASP A 123 -0.44 -19.42 3.81
C ASP A 123 -0.05 -19.93 2.42
N GLU A 124 -0.53 -21.12 2.04
CA GLU A 124 -0.26 -21.70 0.73
C GLU A 124 -0.83 -20.84 -0.42
N GLU A 125 -2.01 -20.24 -0.24
CA GLU A 125 -2.59 -19.35 -1.25
C GLU A 125 -1.79 -18.04 -1.41
N ILE A 126 -1.18 -17.56 -0.33
CA ILE A 126 -0.33 -16.37 -0.38
C ILE A 126 1.01 -16.73 -1.02
N ASP A 127 1.61 -17.86 -0.66
CA ASP A 127 2.89 -18.33 -1.22
C ASP A 127 2.77 -18.61 -2.72
N GLU A 128 1.67 -19.23 -3.17
CA GLU A 128 1.40 -19.45 -4.58
C GLU A 128 1.27 -18.11 -5.34
N PHE A 129 0.55 -17.14 -4.76
CA PHE A 129 0.45 -15.80 -5.34
C PHE A 129 1.82 -15.12 -5.46
N ILE A 130 2.64 -15.18 -4.39
CA ILE A 130 3.97 -14.58 -4.35
C ILE A 130 4.89 -15.21 -5.41
N LYS A 131 4.90 -16.54 -5.47
CA LYS A 131 5.76 -17.31 -6.39
C LYS A 131 5.42 -17.07 -7.86
N GLU A 132 4.14 -16.93 -8.19
CA GLU A 132 3.69 -16.73 -9.57
C GLU A 132 3.81 -15.27 -10.05
N GLY A 133 3.97 -14.32 -9.12
CA GLY A 133 4.02 -12.89 -9.44
C GLY A 133 5.24 -12.20 -8.82
N PRO A 134 5.14 -11.68 -7.59
CA PRO A 134 6.20 -10.92 -6.92
C PRO A 134 7.63 -11.48 -7.04
N ASP A 135 7.82 -12.79 -6.85
CA ASP A 135 9.16 -13.43 -6.91
C ASP A 135 9.78 -13.40 -8.31
N THR A 136 8.96 -13.20 -9.34
CA THR A 136 9.39 -13.14 -10.73
C THR A 136 9.72 -11.72 -11.18
N SER A 137 9.60 -10.74 -10.29
CA SER A 137 9.76 -9.33 -10.66
C SER A 137 11.21 -8.97 -11.00
N ASP A 138 11.37 -8.25 -12.10
CA ASP A 138 12.64 -7.66 -12.57
C ASP A 138 12.66 -6.13 -12.41
N LEU A 139 11.71 -5.56 -11.66
CA LEU A 139 11.60 -4.12 -11.48
C LEU A 139 12.74 -3.60 -10.60
N PRO A 140 13.50 -2.57 -11.05
CA PRO A 140 14.59 -2.00 -10.27
C PRO A 140 14.18 -1.56 -8.86
N GLN A 141 12.95 -1.06 -8.72
CA GLN A 141 12.39 -0.64 -7.43
C GLN A 141 12.36 -1.78 -6.40
N HIS A 142 11.93 -2.98 -6.79
CA HIS A 142 11.85 -4.11 -5.86
C HIS A 142 13.22 -4.57 -5.41
N GLN A 143 14.19 -4.62 -6.34
CA GLN A 143 15.58 -4.96 -5.98
C GLN A 143 16.20 -3.90 -5.07
N ALA A 144 16.00 -2.62 -5.35
CA ALA A 144 16.49 -1.54 -4.50
C ALA A 144 15.90 -1.61 -3.09
N TYR A 145 14.61 -1.94 -2.99
CA TYR A 145 13.96 -2.03 -1.69
C TYR A 145 14.48 -3.20 -0.86
N ALA A 146 14.62 -4.37 -1.47
CA ALA A 146 15.22 -5.54 -0.83
C ALA A 146 16.66 -5.24 -0.37
N ASP A 147 17.48 -4.63 -1.25
CA ASP A 147 18.86 -4.24 -0.95
C ASP A 147 18.95 -3.30 0.26
N ALA A 148 18.10 -2.27 0.33
CA ALA A 148 18.08 -1.29 1.41
C ALA A 148 17.74 -1.91 2.77
N LEU A 149 16.92 -2.96 2.77
CA LEU A 149 16.56 -3.74 3.96
C LEU A 149 17.59 -4.85 4.27
N GLY A 150 18.58 -5.07 3.41
CA GLY A 150 19.53 -6.16 3.53
C GLY A 150 18.91 -7.55 3.31
N LEU A 151 17.82 -7.61 2.52
CA LEU A 151 17.07 -8.81 2.21
C LEU A 151 17.29 -9.24 0.75
N THR A 152 17.02 -10.51 0.46
CA THR A 152 16.76 -10.97 -0.91
C THR A 152 15.35 -10.57 -1.35
N LEU A 153 15.07 -10.61 -2.66
CA LEU A 153 13.70 -10.39 -3.16
C LEU A 153 12.71 -11.41 -2.58
N GLU A 154 13.14 -12.66 -2.40
CA GLU A 154 12.33 -13.71 -1.78
C GLU A 154 12.00 -13.37 -0.32
N GLU A 155 12.99 -12.99 0.49
CA GLU A 155 12.77 -12.59 1.89
C GLU A 155 11.93 -11.29 2.00
N LEU A 156 12.14 -10.32 1.10
CA LEU A 156 11.27 -9.16 1.01
C LEU A 156 9.82 -9.61 0.80
N ASN A 157 9.57 -10.52 -0.14
CA ASN A 157 8.20 -10.86 -0.50
C ASN A 157 7.51 -11.80 0.50
N HIS A 158 8.22 -12.83 0.97
CA HIS A 158 7.67 -13.88 1.82
C HIS A 158 7.62 -13.50 3.29
N ASP A 159 8.46 -12.56 3.74
CA ASP A 159 8.50 -12.14 5.14
C ASP A 159 8.04 -10.68 5.30
N PHE A 160 8.77 -9.73 4.71
CA PHE A 160 8.58 -8.32 5.00
C PHE A 160 7.30 -7.74 4.38
N ASP A 161 7.02 -8.00 3.12
CA ASP A 161 5.85 -7.47 2.37
C ASP A 161 4.71 -8.50 2.23
N ARG A 162 4.80 -9.63 2.94
CA ARG A 162 3.78 -10.69 2.91
C ARG A 162 2.36 -10.17 3.17
N ASP A 163 2.20 -9.18 4.04
CA ASP A 163 0.90 -8.57 4.36
C ASP A 163 0.25 -7.89 3.15
N LEU A 164 1.05 -7.29 2.24
CA LEU A 164 0.55 -6.71 1.00
C LEU A 164 -0.03 -7.81 0.10
N TYR A 165 0.68 -8.94 -0.02
CA TYR A 165 0.23 -10.06 -0.84
C TYR A 165 -0.97 -10.78 -0.24
N LYS A 166 -1.04 -10.88 1.09
CA LYS A 166 -2.25 -11.31 1.80
C LYS A 166 -3.45 -10.43 1.44
N LYS A 167 -3.29 -9.10 1.48
CA LYS A 167 -4.35 -8.15 1.08
C LYS A 167 -4.76 -8.36 -0.38
N ASN A 168 -3.80 -8.61 -1.29
CA ASN A 168 -4.08 -8.88 -2.70
C ASN A 168 -4.87 -10.17 -2.92
N VAL A 169 -4.50 -11.28 -2.26
CA VAL A 169 -5.24 -12.54 -2.38
C VAL A 169 -6.66 -12.41 -1.81
N ILE A 170 -6.83 -11.70 -0.69
CA ILE A 170 -8.15 -11.38 -0.14
C ILE A 170 -8.94 -10.54 -1.15
N TRP A 171 -8.33 -9.54 -1.77
CA TRP A 171 -8.99 -8.70 -2.78
C TRP A 171 -9.50 -9.52 -3.96
N LEU A 172 -8.70 -10.44 -4.50
CA LEU A 172 -9.12 -11.33 -5.58
C LEU A 172 -10.36 -12.16 -5.23
N LYS A 173 -10.47 -12.60 -3.97
CA LYS A 173 -11.65 -13.29 -3.43
C LYS A 173 -12.83 -12.36 -3.15
N LEU A 174 -12.58 -11.10 -2.77
CA LEU A 174 -13.60 -10.09 -2.49
C LEU A 174 -14.33 -9.66 -3.76
N LYS A 175 -13.60 -9.40 -4.86
CA LYS A 175 -14.16 -8.87 -6.11
C LYS A 175 -15.47 -9.52 -6.57
N PRO A 176 -15.61 -10.85 -6.69
CA PRO A 176 -16.87 -11.47 -7.11
C PRO A 176 -18.02 -11.29 -6.11
N GLN A 177 -17.74 -11.10 -4.81
CA GLN A 177 -18.77 -10.80 -3.81
C GLN A 177 -19.16 -9.33 -3.84
N LEU A 178 -18.19 -8.42 -3.99
CA LEU A 178 -18.44 -6.98 -4.14
C LEU A 178 -19.18 -6.66 -5.42
N GLU A 179 -18.91 -7.38 -6.51
CA GLU A 179 -19.68 -7.27 -7.76
C GLU A 179 -21.16 -7.55 -7.55
N LYS A 180 -21.48 -8.63 -6.81
CA LYS A 180 -22.87 -8.96 -6.45
C LYS A 180 -23.49 -7.93 -5.52
N LYS A 181 -22.73 -7.46 -4.52
CA LYS A 181 -23.22 -6.51 -3.50
C LYS A 181 -23.50 -5.13 -4.10
N TYR A 182 -22.60 -4.64 -4.94
CA TYR A 182 -22.62 -3.26 -5.44
C TYR A 182 -23.13 -3.11 -6.87
N GLY A 183 -23.37 -4.22 -7.57
CA GLY A 183 -23.85 -4.22 -8.95
C GLY A 183 -22.85 -3.64 -9.95
N THR A 184 -21.55 -3.75 -9.69
CA THR A 184 -20.50 -3.22 -10.57
C THR A 184 -19.27 -4.11 -10.57
N ASN A 185 -18.68 -4.31 -11.75
CA ASN A 185 -17.40 -4.99 -11.95
C ASN A 185 -16.23 -3.98 -12.15
N ASP A 186 -16.51 -2.68 -12.02
CA ASP A 186 -15.51 -1.64 -12.06
C ASP A 186 -14.65 -1.71 -10.79
N ASN A 187 -13.37 -2.01 -10.95
CA ASN A 187 -12.45 -2.21 -9.84
C ASN A 187 -12.34 -0.98 -8.93
N ASN A 188 -12.31 0.22 -9.50
CA ASN A 188 -12.14 1.44 -8.72
C ASN A 188 -13.39 1.74 -7.89
N LYS A 189 -14.58 1.53 -8.47
CA LYS A 189 -15.84 1.65 -7.72
C LYS A 189 -16.00 0.59 -6.64
N GLN A 190 -15.48 -0.62 -6.87
CA GLN A 190 -15.46 -1.67 -5.85
C GLN A 190 -14.55 -1.27 -4.68
N ILE A 191 -13.36 -0.75 -4.97
CA ILE A 191 -12.41 -0.25 -3.95
C ILE A 191 -13.08 0.87 -3.15
N GLU A 192 -13.55 1.92 -3.83
CA GLU A 192 -14.18 3.09 -3.18
C GLU A 192 -15.28 2.68 -2.19
N LYS A 193 -16.20 1.81 -2.61
CA LYS A 193 -17.31 1.34 -1.76
C LYS A 193 -16.85 0.44 -0.61
N TYR A 194 -15.81 -0.37 -0.81
CA TYR A 194 -15.25 -1.19 0.25
C TYR A 194 -14.51 -0.33 1.27
N GLU A 195 -13.74 0.67 0.83
CA GLU A 195 -13.07 1.64 1.70
C GLU A 195 -14.07 2.49 2.50
N GLU A 196 -15.25 2.77 1.98
CA GLU A 196 -16.34 3.35 2.78
C GLU A 196 -16.81 2.42 3.92
N GLU A 197 -16.78 1.11 3.75
CA GLU A 197 -17.10 0.14 4.82
C GLU A 197 -16.01 0.14 5.89
N VAL A 198 -14.74 0.21 5.47
CA VAL A 198 -13.57 0.31 6.35
C VAL A 198 -13.66 1.56 7.22
N LYS A 199 -13.87 2.74 6.62
CA LYS A 199 -14.02 4.00 7.35
C LYS A 199 -15.17 4.01 8.35
N LYS A 200 -16.26 3.30 8.06
CA LYS A 200 -17.41 3.19 8.98
C LYS A 200 -17.13 2.33 10.21
N LYS A 201 -16.10 1.47 10.17
CA LYS A 201 -15.67 0.68 11.34
C LYS A 201 -14.56 1.36 12.15
N ILE A 202 -13.79 2.27 11.53
CA ILE A 202 -12.74 3.05 12.20
C ILE A 202 -13.33 4.24 12.99
N ASN A 203 -14.40 4.86 12.48
CA ASN A 203 -15.15 5.94 13.15
C ASN A 203 -16.26 5.40 14.05
#